data_AF-A0A382ZR43-F1
#
_entry.id   AF-A0A382ZR43-F1
#
_cell.length_a   1.000
_cell.length_b   1.000
_cell.length_c   1.000
_cell.angle_alpha   90.00
_cell.angle_beta   90.00
_cell.angle_gamma   90.00
#
_symmetry.space_group_name_H-M   'P 1'
#
loop_
_entity.id
_entity.type
_entity.pdbx_description
1 polymer ?
#
loop_
_entity_poly.entity_id
_entity_poly.type
_entity_poly.pdbx_seq_one_letter_code
_entity_poly.pdbx_strand_id
1 'polypeptide(L)'
;MKKYQNEKSREDYLSLDTMFHKAFFKACNNSFLDRHYQSINSMIETMRHYISISNEATDKSLDNHLAITDLIIQGKIDQAIESLEEHIVRWSRRSIIDLS
;
A
#
# COMPACT_ATOMS: atom_id res chain seq x y z
N MET A 1 -3.34 24.99 13.01
CA MET A 1 -2.67 23.67 13.11
C MET A 1 -1.86 23.45 11.84
N LYS A 2 -0.54 23.69 11.86
CA LYS A 2 0.38 23.32 10.78
C LYS A 2 1.47 22.47 11.41
N LYS A 3 1.25 21.15 11.46
CA LYS A 3 2.24 20.22 12.00
C LYS A 3 3.12 19.82 10.83
N TYR A 4 4.25 20.50 10.71
CA TYR A 4 5.37 20.12 9.85
C TYR A 4 5.64 18.63 10.06
N GLN A 5 5.28 17.79 9.09
CA GLN A 5 5.58 16.37 9.14
C GLN A 5 7.04 16.19 8.70
N ASN A 6 7.80 15.56 9.58
CA ASN A 6 9.21 15.23 9.43
C ASN A 6 9.39 14.31 8.21
N GLU A 7 10.31 14.65 7.31
CA GLU A 7 10.69 13.84 6.14
C GLU A 7 10.93 12.38 6.52
N LYS A 8 11.55 12.16 7.67
CA LYS A 8 11.77 10.84 8.26
C LYS A 8 10.48 10.04 8.49
N SER A 9 9.41 10.68 8.99
CA SER A 9 8.13 9.99 9.25
C SER A 9 7.44 9.56 7.95
N ARG A 10 7.67 10.30 6.86
CA ARG A 10 7.20 9.92 5.53
C ARG A 10 8.02 8.76 4.98
N GLU A 11 9.34 8.79 5.09
CA GLU A 11 10.19 7.67 4.69
C GLU A 11 9.87 6.38 5.45
N ASP A 12 9.66 6.48 6.77
CA ASP A 12 9.24 5.36 7.61
C ASP A 12 7.91 4.76 7.12
N TYR A 13 6.92 5.61 6.81
CA TYR A 13 5.65 5.17 6.23
C TYR A 13 5.86 4.45 4.89
N LEU A 14 6.63 5.04 3.98
CA LEU A 14 6.87 4.48 2.64
C LEU A 14 7.56 3.11 2.73
N SER A 15 8.47 2.94 3.69
CA SER A 15 9.11 1.65 3.98
C SER A 15 8.08 0.60 4.45
N LEU A 16 7.23 0.96 5.41
CA LEU A 16 6.18 0.08 5.93
C LEU A 16 5.16 -0.30 4.86
N ASP A 17 4.77 0.66 4.04
CA ASP A 17 3.86 0.49 2.91
C ASP A 17 4.45 -0.46 1.85
N THR A 18 5.73 -0.32 1.48
CA THR A 18 6.43 -1.31 0.65
C THR A 18 6.40 -2.71 1.28
N MET A 19 6.66 -2.82 2.59
CA MET A 19 6.67 -4.10 3.29
C MET A 19 5.29 -4.76 3.31
N PHE A 20 4.22 -3.99 3.53
CA PHE A 20 2.84 -4.45 3.50
C PHE A 20 2.52 -5.11 2.15
N HIS A 21 2.79 -4.42 1.04
CA HIS A 21 2.50 -4.96 -0.29
C HIS A 21 3.35 -6.19 -0.65
N LYS A 22 4.64 -6.21 -0.25
CA LYS A 22 5.51 -7.39 -0.43
C LYS A 22 5.04 -8.61 0.34
N ALA A 23 4.37 -8.43 1.48
CA ALA A 23 3.93 -9.53 2.33
C ALA A 23 2.98 -10.50 1.59
N PHE A 24 2.07 -9.99 0.76
CA PHE A 24 1.14 -10.82 0.00
C PHE A 24 1.87 -11.73 -1.00
N PHE A 25 2.81 -11.19 -1.78
CA PHE A 25 3.57 -11.97 -2.75
C PHE A 25 4.44 -13.04 -2.09
N LYS A 26 5.05 -12.71 -0.94
CA LYS A 26 5.81 -13.69 -0.14
C LYS A 26 4.91 -14.78 0.44
N ALA A 27 3.72 -14.42 0.91
CA ALA A 27 2.78 -15.36 1.53
C ALA A 27 2.17 -16.36 0.52
N CYS A 28 2.04 -15.99 -0.75
CA CYS A 28 1.52 -16.87 -1.80
C CYS A 28 2.43 -18.07 -2.13
N ASN A 29 3.64 -18.13 -1.57
CA ASN A 29 4.66 -19.17 -1.81
C ASN A 29 4.88 -19.50 -3.30
N ASN A 30 4.65 -18.51 -4.16
CA ASN A 30 4.80 -18.63 -5.61
C ASN A 30 6.03 -17.85 -6.05
N SER A 31 7.14 -18.56 -6.26
CA SER A 31 8.41 -17.95 -6.61
C SER A 31 8.39 -17.20 -7.95
N PHE A 32 7.47 -17.56 -8.85
CA PHE A 32 7.31 -16.85 -10.12
C PHE A 32 6.69 -15.47 -9.90
N LEU A 33 5.60 -15.41 -9.12
CA LEU A 33 4.94 -14.15 -8.77
C LEU A 33 5.85 -13.22 -7.96
N ASP A 34 6.59 -13.77 -6.97
CA ASP A 34 7.53 -12.97 -6.18
C ASP A 34 8.66 -12.39 -7.05
N ARG A 35 9.30 -13.19 -7.91
CA ARG A 35 10.34 -12.68 -8.82
C ARG A 35 9.80 -11.64 -9.80
N HIS A 36 8.60 -11.85 -10.34
CA HIS A 36 7.99 -10.90 -11.25
C HIS A 36 7.71 -9.58 -10.54
N TYR A 37 7.11 -9.63 -9.34
CA TYR A 37 6.88 -8.43 -8.53
C TYR A 37 8.19 -7.70 -8.21
N GLN A 38 9.24 -8.41 -7.79
CA GLN A 38 10.56 -7.84 -7.54
C GLN A 38 11.11 -7.07 -8.75
N SER A 39 10.90 -7.59 -9.97
CA SER A 39 11.38 -6.95 -11.21
C SER A 39 10.71 -5.61 -11.53
N ILE A 40 9.48 -5.39 -11.03
CA ILE A 40 8.71 -4.15 -11.26
C ILE A 40 8.56 -3.29 -10.00
N ASN A 41 9.08 -3.74 -8.85
CA ASN A 41 8.87 -3.12 -7.55
C ASN A 41 9.28 -1.64 -7.51
N SER A 42 10.44 -1.30 -8.06
CA SER A 42 10.94 0.08 -8.07
C SER A 42 10.01 1.04 -8.83
N MET A 43 9.36 0.56 -9.90
CA MET A 43 8.37 1.33 -10.66
C MET A 43 7.12 1.58 -9.81
N ILE A 44 6.62 0.54 -9.14
CA ILE A 44 5.45 0.61 -8.26
C ILE A 44 5.71 1.56 -7.07
N GLU A 45 6.87 1.44 -6.42
CA GLU A 45 7.28 2.32 -5.32
C GLU A 45 7.32 3.78 -5.75
N THR A 46 7.90 4.06 -6.92
CA THR A 46 7.95 5.42 -7.49
C THR A 46 6.54 5.97 -7.75
N MET A 47 5.66 5.17 -8.36
CA MET A 47 4.27 5.57 -8.59
C MET A 47 3.55 5.88 -7.26
N ARG A 48 3.75 5.05 -6.25
CA ARG A 48 3.10 5.22 -4.95
C ARG A 48 3.62 6.42 -4.18
N HIS A 49 4.92 6.74 -4.29
CA HIS A 49 5.50 7.97 -3.74
C HIS A 49 4.85 9.22 -4.34
N TYR A 50 4.56 9.19 -5.64
CA TYR A 50 3.92 10.28 -6.37
C TYR A 50 2.42 10.41 -6.04
N ILE A 51 1.70 9.32 -5.81
CA ILE A 51 0.26 9.38 -5.47
C ILE A 51 0.04 9.72 -3.98
N SER A 52 1.03 9.42 -3.13
CA SER A 52 0.97 9.67 -1.68
C SER A 52 1.55 11.04 -1.32
N ILE A 53 1.34 12.07 -2.15
CA ILE A 53 1.92 13.41 -1.92
C ILE A 53 1.31 14.12 -0.70
N SER A 54 0.05 13.82 -0.34
CA SER A 54 -0.61 14.46 0.79
C SER A 54 -0.64 13.58 2.04
N ASN A 55 -0.50 14.21 3.21
CA ASN A 55 -0.59 13.55 4.51
C ASN A 55 -1.94 12.83 4.68
N GLU A 56 -3.03 13.44 4.18
CA GLU A 56 -4.36 12.82 4.20
C GLU A 56 -4.41 11.52 3.39
N ALA A 57 -3.72 11.45 2.25
CA ALA A 57 -3.64 10.24 1.45
C ALA A 57 -2.87 9.14 2.18
N THR A 58 -1.76 9.50 2.83
CA THR A 58 -0.93 8.61 3.65
C THR A 58 -1.68 8.07 4.86
N ASP A 59 -2.32 8.94 5.65
CA ASP A 59 -3.09 8.56 6.84
C ASP A 59 -4.23 7.61 6.47
N LYS A 60 -4.98 7.93 5.40
CA LYS A 60 -6.05 7.05 4.91
C LYS A 60 -5.53 5.70 4.43
N SER A 61 -4.36 5.67 3.81
CA SER A 61 -3.74 4.41 3.36
C SER A 61 -3.32 3.54 4.54
N LEU A 62 -2.70 4.15 5.56
CA LEU A 62 -2.34 3.49 6.81
C LEU A 62 -3.56 2.87 7.50
N ASP A 63 -4.65 3.62 7.62
CA ASP A 63 -5.90 3.12 8.22
C ASP A 63 -6.43 1.88 7.47
N ASN A 64 -6.38 1.88 6.15
CA ASN A 64 -6.78 0.72 5.35
C ASN A 64 -5.85 -0.47 5.58
N HIS A 65 -4.53 -0.25 5.63
CA HIS A 65 -3.55 -1.32 5.88
C HIS A 65 -3.77 -1.97 7.25
N LEU A 66 -4.02 -1.16 8.28
CA LEU A 66 -4.33 -1.65 9.62
C LEU A 66 -5.64 -2.46 9.64
N ALA A 67 -6.69 -1.98 8.97
CA ALA A 67 -7.96 -2.69 8.88
C ALA A 67 -7.81 -4.06 8.17
N ILE A 68 -7.10 -4.11 7.04
CA ILE A 68 -6.83 -5.37 6.32
C ILE A 68 -6.03 -6.33 7.20
N THR A 69 -5.00 -5.83 7.90
CA THR A 69 -4.17 -6.65 8.78
C THR A 69 -4.98 -7.23 9.94
N ASP A 70 -5.88 -6.45 10.54
CA ASP A 70 -6.77 -6.90 11.61
C ASP A 70 -7.75 -7.99 11.14
N LEU A 71 -8.32 -7.84 9.93
CA LEU A 71 -9.17 -8.87 9.33
C LEU A 71 -8.40 -10.18 9.10
N ILE A 72 -7.14 -10.10 8.65
CA ILE A 72 -6.26 -11.27 8.48
C ILE A 72 -5.99 -11.94 9.83
N ILE A 73 -5.62 -11.16 10.86
CA ILE A 73 -5.34 -11.68 12.21
C ILE A 73 -6.56 -12.39 12.81
N GLN A 74 -7.75 -11.84 12.58
CA GLN A 74 -9.02 -12.43 13.04
C GLN A 74 -9.49 -13.62 12.20
N GLY A 75 -8.77 -13.99 11.14
CA GLY A 75 -9.14 -15.09 10.23
C GLY A 75 -10.35 -14.78 9.34
N LYS A 76 -10.75 -13.50 9.21
CA LYS A 76 -11.87 -13.06 8.38
C LYS A 76 -11.41 -12.87 6.93
N ILE A 77 -10.97 -13.95 6.30
CA ILE A 77 -10.24 -13.91 5.02
C ILE A 77 -11.07 -13.30 3.89
N ASP A 78 -12.35 -13.65 3.76
CA ASP A 78 -13.19 -13.10 2.68
C ASP A 78 -13.32 -11.57 2.78
N GLN A 79 -13.51 -11.05 4.00
CA GLN A 79 -13.56 -9.62 4.25
C GLN A 79 -12.21 -8.93 4.02
N ALA A 80 -11.12 -9.62 4.37
CA ALA A 80 -9.77 -9.11 4.09
C ALA A 80 -9.52 -8.99 2.59
N ILE A 81 -10.00 -9.95 1.79
CA ILE A 81 -9.90 -9.92 0.32
C ILE A 81 -10.70 -8.76 -0.26
N GLU A 82 -11.96 -8.60 0.16
CA GLU A 82 -12.82 -7.48 -0.28
C GLU A 82 -12.18 -6.13 0.06
N SER A 83 -11.69 -5.97 1.30
CA SER A 83 -11.03 -4.74 1.75
C SER A 83 -9.74 -4.46 0.98
N LEU A 84 -8.96 -5.50 0.66
CA LEU A 84 -7.75 -5.39 -0.15
C LEU A 84 -8.06 -4.98 -1.60
N GLU A 85 -9.10 -5.56 -2.21
CA GLU A 85 -9.53 -5.20 -3.56
C GLU A 85 -9.97 -3.73 -3.62
N GLU A 86 -10.80 -3.28 -2.67
CA GLU A 86 -11.19 -1.88 -2.57
C GLU A 86 -9.98 -0.94 -2.42
N HIS A 87 -9.01 -1.33 -1.59
CA HIS A 87 -7.78 -0.56 -1.41
C HIS A 87 -7.02 -0.39 -2.74
N ILE A 88 -6.84 -1.47 -3.49
CA ILE A 88 -6.15 -1.46 -4.80
C ILE A 88 -6.94 -0.65 -5.84
N VAL A 89 -8.26 -0.81 -5.92
CA VAL A 89 -9.11 -0.09 -6.88
C VAL A 89 -9.12 1.41 -6.60
N ARG A 90 -9.24 1.81 -5.31
CA ARG A 90 -9.17 3.22 -4.92
C ARG A 90 -7.80 3.82 -5.24
N TRP A 91 -6.73 3.04 -5.07
CA TRP A 91 -5.38 3.45 -5.45
C TRP A 91 -5.24 3.66 -6.97
N SER A 92 -5.71 2.70 -7.77
CA SER A 92 -5.67 2.76 -9.24
C SER A 92 -6.49 3.94 -9.81
N ARG A 93 -7.64 4.26 -9.22
CA ARG A 93 -8.42 5.44 -9.64
C ARG A 93 -7.67 6.75 -9.39
N ARG A 94 -6.95 6.87 -8.28
CA ARG A 94 -6.15 8.07 -7.98
C ARG A 94 -4.96 8.21 -8.94
N SER A 95 -4.30 7.11 -9.29
CA SER A 95 -3.18 7.16 -10.25
C SER A 95 -3.59 7.64 -11.64
N ILE A 96 -4.81 7.35 -12.08
CA ILE A 96 -5.32 7.75 -13.40
C ILE A 96 -5.65 9.25 -13.44
N ILE A 97 -6.18 9.81 -12.35
CA ILE A 97 -6.62 11.21 -12.30
C ILE A 97 -5.44 12.19 -12.25
N ASP A 98 -4.31 11.82 -11.65
CA ASP A 98 -3.10 12.67 -11.59
C ASP A 98 -2.21 12.60 -12.86
N LEU A 99 -2.57 11.75 -13.83
CA LEU A 99 -1.88 11.61 -15.12
C LEU A 99 -2.62 12.30 -16.29
N SER A 100 -3.79 12.90 -16.03
CA SER A 100 -4.64 13.60 -17.01
C SER A 100 -4.67 15.10 -16.76
#